data_AF-A0A821TLK2-F1
#
_entry.id   AF-A0A821TLK2-F1
#
_cell.length_a   1.000
_cell.length_b   1.000
_cell.length_c   1.000
_cell.angle_alpha   90.00
_cell.angle_beta   90.00
_cell.angle_gamma   90.00
#
_symmetry.space_group_name_H-M   'P 1'
#
loop_
_entity.id
_entity.type
_entity.pdbx_description
1 polymer ?
#
loop_
_entity_poly.entity_id
_entity_poly.type
_entity_poly.pdbx_seq_one_letter_code
_entity_poly.pdbx_strand_id
1 'polypeptide(L)'
;MINKQLIYLFYSLLSFFKTSIHYIHLVYYVQTYISIYKINSYSFWIAESLFLIWNSLNDPLFGWLSDRYTSSVDHRLNYLTLCGPLFCLSSLCFWYPFVEINSSLLGLQLLLSLCLYDTFLTMIDLNYNSLLIDISVHKRETLSSASAIGNAL
;
A
#
# COMPACT_ATOMS: atom_id res chain seq x y z
N MET A 1 -1.46 27.77 -2.82
CA MET A 1 -1.29 27.10 -4.13
C MET A 1 -0.14 26.12 -3.99
N ILE A 2 -0.42 24.82 -3.82
CA ILE A 2 0.63 23.80 -3.66
C ILE A 2 1.43 23.73 -4.97
N ASN A 3 2.76 23.79 -4.89
CA ASN A 3 3.61 23.76 -6.08
C ASN A 3 3.48 22.39 -6.77
N LYS A 4 3.06 22.38 -8.04
CA LYS A 4 2.88 21.13 -8.81
C LYS A 4 4.15 20.27 -8.83
N GLN A 5 5.33 20.90 -8.90
CA GLN A 5 6.63 20.20 -8.85
C GLN A 5 6.81 19.39 -7.56
N LEU A 6 6.33 19.93 -6.44
CA LEU A 6 6.43 19.31 -5.12
C LEU A 6 5.50 18.08 -5.01
N ILE A 7 4.33 18.10 -5.68
CA ILE A 7 3.44 16.93 -5.78
C ILE A 7 4.13 15.79 -6.54
N TYR A 8 4.76 16.07 -7.69
CA TYR A 8 5.51 15.05 -8.45
C TYR A 8 6.67 14.45 -7.65
N LEU A 9 7.38 15.29 -6.88
CA LEU A 9 8.48 14.85 -6.04
C LEU A 9 7.98 13.93 -4.91
N PHE A 10 6.93 14.33 -4.19
CA PHE A 10 6.34 13.49 -3.14
C PHE A 10 5.76 12.19 -3.68
N TYR A 11 5.11 12.23 -4.84
CA TYR A 11 4.61 11.04 -5.52
C TYR A 11 5.75 10.05 -5.80
N SER A 12 6.86 10.53 -6.38
CA SER A 12 8.01 9.69 -6.71
C SER A 12 8.69 9.13 -5.45
N LEU A 13 8.82 9.95 -4.41
CA LEU A 13 9.39 9.55 -3.13
C LEU A 13 8.55 8.48 -2.44
N LEU A 14 7.22 8.66 -2.45
CA LEU A 14 6.27 7.68 -1.93
C LEU A 14 6.40 6.35 -2.67
N SER A 15 6.47 6.38 -4.00
CA SER A 15 6.70 5.18 -4.83
C SER A 15 7.96 4.44 -4.41
N PHE A 16 9.06 5.17 -4.24
CA PHE A 16 10.35 4.59 -3.88
C PHE A 16 10.29 3.89 -2.52
N PHE A 17 9.77 4.56 -1.48
CA PHE A 17 9.68 3.99 -0.14
C PHE A 17 8.69 2.82 -0.06
N LYS A 18 7.50 2.97 -0.66
CA LYS A 18 6.50 1.91 -0.72
C LYS A 18 7.08 0.64 -1.35
N THR A 19 7.72 0.80 -2.51
CA THR A 19 8.32 -0.32 -3.24
C THR A 19 9.46 -0.97 -2.47
N SER A 20 10.31 -0.16 -1.82
CA SER A 20 11.41 -0.67 -0.99
C SER A 20 10.91 -1.53 0.18
N ILE A 21 9.92 -1.03 0.93
CA ILE A 21 9.30 -1.79 2.03
C ILE A 21 8.64 -3.07 1.50
N HIS A 22 7.93 -2.98 0.38
CA HIS A 22 7.28 -4.13 -0.24
C HIS A 22 8.25 -5.23 -0.65
N TYR A 23 9.38 -4.89 -1.27
CA TYR A 23 10.39 -5.87 -1.62
C TYR A 23 11.04 -6.52 -0.39
N ILE A 24 11.36 -5.74 0.64
CA ILE A 24 11.90 -6.29 1.89
C ILE A 24 10.91 -7.29 2.50
N HIS A 25 9.63 -6.91 2.57
CA HIS A 25 8.58 -7.79 3.04
C HIS A 25 8.54 -9.07 2.20
N LEU A 26 8.31 -8.96 0.89
CA LEU A 26 8.16 -10.08 -0.04
C LEU A 26 9.30 -11.11 0.04
N VAL A 27 10.55 -10.65 0.17
CA VAL A 27 11.73 -11.53 0.19
C VAL A 27 11.94 -12.17 1.56
N TYR A 28 11.74 -11.43 2.65
CA TYR A 28 12.23 -11.86 3.96
C TYR A 28 11.15 -12.32 4.95
N TYR A 29 9.87 -11.99 4.74
CA TYR A 29 8.84 -12.29 5.75
C TYR A 29 8.70 -13.79 6.04
N VAL A 30 8.63 -14.62 4.99
CA VAL A 30 8.54 -16.08 5.12
C VAL A 30 9.76 -16.63 5.87
N GLN A 31 10.95 -16.16 5.49
CA GLN A 31 12.21 -16.61 6.07
C GLN A 31 12.29 -16.28 7.56
N THR A 32 11.82 -15.11 7.98
CA THR A 32 11.77 -14.73 9.40
C THR A 32 10.85 -15.66 10.20
N TYR A 33 9.63 -15.90 9.72
CA TYR A 33 8.67 -16.71 10.45
C TYR A 33 9.08 -18.20 10.50
N ILE A 34 9.63 -18.74 9.41
CA ILE A 34 10.06 -20.15 9.35
C ILE A 34 11.40 -20.36 10.06
N SER A 35 12.41 -19.53 9.80
CA SER A 35 13.78 -19.80 10.24
C SER A 35 14.13 -19.15 11.59
N ILE A 36 13.63 -17.93 11.85
CA ILE A 36 13.94 -17.21 13.08
C ILE A 36 12.92 -17.58 14.16
N TYR A 37 11.63 -17.39 13.87
CA TYR A 37 10.59 -17.64 14.86
C TYR A 37 10.11 -19.09 14.94
N LYS A 38 10.52 -19.94 13.99
CA LYS A 38 10.26 -21.38 13.96
C LYS A 38 8.77 -21.72 14.11
N ILE A 39 7.93 -21.03 13.33
CA ILE A 39 6.50 -21.31 13.28
C ILE A 39 6.23 -22.77 12.85
N ASN A 40 5.22 -23.40 13.44
CA ASN A 40 4.75 -24.69 12.98
C ASN A 40 4.19 -24.59 11.54
N SER A 41 4.55 -25.52 10.67
CA SER A 41 4.10 -25.58 9.28
C SER A 41 2.57 -25.57 9.16
N TYR A 42 1.85 -26.25 10.07
CA TYR A 42 0.39 -26.27 10.05
C TYR A 42 -0.22 -24.87 10.31
N SER A 43 0.27 -24.18 11.34
CA SER A 43 -0.19 -22.82 11.67
C SER A 43 0.15 -21.80 10.58
N PHE A 44 1.30 -21.96 9.91
CA PHE A 44 1.70 -21.13 8.78
C PHE A 44 0.71 -21.24 7.62
N TRP A 45 0.41 -22.47 7.16
CA TRP A 45 -0.51 -22.67 6.04
C TRP A 45 -1.95 -22.24 6.34
N ILE A 46 -2.41 -22.38 7.58
CA ILE A 46 -3.71 -21.84 8.00
C ILE A 46 -3.72 -20.32 7.89
N ALA A 47 -2.68 -19.65 8.41
CA ALA A 47 -2.58 -18.19 8.35
C ALA A 47 -2.57 -17.69 6.90
N GLU A 48 -1.76 -18.29 6.03
CA GLU A 48 -1.71 -17.96 4.60
C GLU A 48 -3.06 -18.21 3.90
N SER A 49 -3.75 -19.31 4.21
CA SER A 49 -5.05 -19.61 3.61
C SER A 49 -6.13 -18.62 4.03
N LEU A 50 -6.17 -18.25 5.31
CA LEU A 50 -7.08 -17.23 5.83
C LEU A 50 -6.73 -15.85 5.26
N PHE A 51 -5.45 -15.57 5.07
CA PHE A 51 -4.98 -14.35 4.44
C PHE A 51 -5.47 -14.24 2.99
N LEU A 52 -5.44 -15.33 2.21
CA LEU A 52 -6.00 -15.32 0.83
C LEU A 52 -7.48 -14.95 0.80
N ILE A 53 -8.26 -15.43 1.77
CA ILE A 53 -9.68 -15.04 1.91
C ILE A 53 -9.76 -13.55 2.23
N TRP A 54 -8.96 -13.05 3.16
CA TRP A 54 -8.90 -11.63 3.48
C TRP A 54 -8.56 -10.79 2.26
N ASN A 55 -7.47 -11.10 1.55
CA ASN A 55 -7.02 -10.37 0.37
C ASN A 55 -8.12 -10.29 -0.71
N SER A 56 -8.82 -11.40 -0.96
CA SER A 56 -9.96 -11.42 -1.90
C SER A 56 -11.12 -10.50 -1.53
N LEU A 57 -11.30 -10.21 -0.24
CA LEU A 57 -12.32 -9.28 0.28
C LEU A 57 -11.78 -7.85 0.38
N ASN A 58 -10.50 -7.70 0.71
CA ASN A 58 -9.78 -6.45 0.90
C ASN A 58 -9.86 -5.60 -0.37
N ASP A 59 -9.51 -6.18 -1.52
CA ASP A 59 -9.47 -5.48 -2.80
C ASP A 59 -10.80 -4.83 -3.22
N PRO A 60 -11.95 -5.54 -3.29
CA PRO A 60 -13.22 -4.92 -3.66
C PRO A 60 -13.71 -3.92 -2.62
N LEU A 61 -13.47 -4.18 -1.33
CA LEU A 61 -13.92 -3.31 -0.24
C LEU A 61 -13.22 -1.96 -0.29
N PHE A 62 -11.89 -1.95 -0.36
CA PHE A 62 -11.13 -0.70 -0.40
C PHE A 62 -11.15 -0.03 -1.76
N GLY A 63 -11.35 -0.80 -2.85
CA GLY A 63 -11.68 -0.24 -4.16
C GLY A 63 -12.93 0.65 -4.08
N TRP A 64 -14.04 0.10 -3.59
CA TRP A 64 -15.28 0.86 -3.42
C TRP A 64 -15.15 2.03 -2.44
N LEU A 65 -14.39 1.85 -1.35
CA LEU A 65 -14.15 2.89 -0.36
C LEU A 65 -13.35 4.06 -0.97
N SER A 66 -12.28 3.76 -1.71
CA SER A 66 -11.45 4.75 -2.39
C SER A 66 -12.31 5.61 -3.34
N ASP A 67 -13.11 4.96 -4.19
CA ASP A 67 -13.94 5.67 -5.17
C ASP A 67 -14.97 6.61 -4.51
N ARG A 68 -15.49 6.24 -3.34
CA ARG A 68 -16.49 7.05 -2.62
C ARG A 68 -15.89 8.23 -1.87
N TYR A 69 -14.70 8.09 -1.30
CA TYR A 69 -14.14 9.06 -0.35
C TYR A 69 -12.93 9.84 -0.88
N THR A 70 -12.29 9.43 -1.97
CA THR A 70 -11.11 10.11 -2.54
C THR A 70 -11.35 10.59 -3.97
N SER A 71 -12.30 11.52 -4.12
CA SER A 71 -12.70 12.05 -5.43
C SER A 71 -11.77 13.14 -5.99
N SER A 72 -10.96 13.79 -5.16
CA SER A 72 -10.06 14.87 -5.57
C SER A 72 -8.59 14.56 -5.25
N VAL A 73 -7.70 15.17 -6.02
CA VAL A 73 -6.23 15.10 -5.82
C VAL A 73 -5.85 15.44 -4.37
N ASP A 74 -6.43 16.49 -3.80
CA ASP A 74 -6.13 16.92 -2.44
C ASP A 74 -6.60 15.91 -1.38
N HIS A 75 -7.78 15.30 -1.58
CA HIS A 75 -8.25 14.21 -0.71
C HIS A 75 -7.32 13.00 -0.80
N ARG A 76 -6.94 12.59 -2.02
CA ARG A 76 -6.00 11.47 -2.22
C ARG A 76 -4.66 11.73 -1.53
N LEU A 77 -4.10 12.93 -1.65
CA LEU A 77 -2.85 13.31 -0.98
C LEU A 77 -2.98 13.24 0.54
N ASN A 78 -4.08 13.73 1.12
CA ASN A 78 -4.32 13.64 2.56
C ASN A 78 -4.51 12.19 3.05
N TYR A 79 -5.17 11.34 2.26
CA TYR A 79 -5.28 9.91 2.59
C TYR A 79 -3.91 9.22 2.52
N LEU A 80 -3.09 9.49 1.51
CA LEU A 80 -1.75 8.92 1.38
C LEU A 80 -0.83 9.34 2.53
N THR A 81 -0.90 10.59 3.01
CA THR A 81 -0.09 11.05 4.15
C THR A 81 -0.53 10.41 5.46
N LEU A 82 -1.81 10.08 5.63
CA LEU A 82 -2.33 9.38 6.81
C LEU A 82 -2.05 7.86 6.76
N CYS A 83 -2.24 7.22 5.60
CA CYS A 83 -2.04 5.79 5.42
C CYS A 83 -0.55 5.39 5.38
N GLY A 84 0.34 6.28 4.92
CA GLY A 84 1.78 6.01 4.83
C GLY A 84 2.42 5.55 6.16
N PRO A 85 2.27 6.31 7.27
CA PRO A 85 2.76 5.90 8.58
C PRO A 85 2.14 4.58 9.09
N LEU A 86 0.84 4.37 8.83
CA LEU A 86 0.13 3.14 9.21
C LEU A 86 0.67 1.92 8.45
N PHE A 87 0.98 2.08 7.17
CA PHE A 87 1.64 1.05 6.37
C PHE A 87 3.03 0.71 6.93
N CYS A 88 3.84 1.71 7.24
CA CYS A 88 5.13 1.48 7.90
C CYS A 88 4.97 0.74 9.23
N LEU A 89 4.00 1.14 10.06
CA LEU A 89 3.73 0.49 11.35
C LEU A 89 3.30 -0.97 11.17
N SER A 90 2.44 -1.25 10.18
CA SER A 90 2.03 -2.63 9.87
C SER A 90 3.21 -3.50 9.42
N SER A 91 4.16 -2.94 8.67
CA SER A 91 5.38 -3.65 8.27
C SER A 91 6.28 -3.96 9.47
N LEU A 92 6.31 -3.10 10.50
CA LEU A 92 7.06 -3.34 11.72
C LEU A 92 6.50 -4.51 12.54
N CYS A 93 5.20 -4.77 12.46
CA CYS A 93 4.56 -5.90 13.15
C CYS A 93 5.12 -7.27 12.75
N PHE A 94 5.75 -7.40 11.57
CA PHE A 94 6.40 -8.64 11.16
C PHE A 94 7.72 -8.91 11.87
N TRP A 95 8.45 -7.85 12.21
CA TRP A 95 9.81 -7.94 12.73
C TRP A 95 9.87 -7.96 14.26
N TYR A 96 8.77 -7.59 14.91
CA TYR A 96 8.64 -7.60 16.36
C TYR A 96 7.81 -8.82 16.83
N PRO A 97 8.37 -9.71 17.67
CA PRO A 97 7.62 -10.84 18.22
C PRO A 97 6.73 -10.36 19.37
N PHE A 98 5.44 -10.13 19.11
CA PHE A 98 4.45 -9.82 20.16
C PHE A 98 4.11 -11.05 21.00
N VAL A 99 4.36 -12.24 20.45
CA VAL A 99 4.12 -13.54 21.06
C VAL A 99 5.46 -14.25 21.29
N GLU A 100 5.51 -15.10 22.32
CA GLU A 100 6.68 -15.94 22.60
C GLU A 100 7.09 -16.80 21.39
N ILE A 101 8.40 -16.88 21.16
CA ILE A 101 9.00 -17.66 20.08
C ILE A 101 8.70 -19.16 20.32
N ASN A 102 8.36 -19.89 19.25
CA ASN A 102 7.86 -21.27 19.26
C ASN A 102 6.43 -21.48 19.82
N SER A 103 5.67 -20.42 20.11
CA SER A 103 4.26 -20.56 20.49
C SER A 103 3.37 -20.93 19.30
N SER A 104 2.27 -21.66 19.56
CA SER A 104 1.25 -21.96 18.54
C SER A 104 0.52 -20.69 18.05
N LEU A 105 0.51 -19.64 18.86
CA LEU A 105 -0.12 -18.34 18.57
C LEU A 105 0.63 -17.51 17.53
N LEU A 106 1.82 -17.95 17.10
CA LEU A 106 2.58 -17.24 16.06
C LEU A 106 1.84 -17.16 14.71
N GLY A 107 1.01 -18.17 14.40
CA GLY A 107 0.16 -18.13 13.20
C GLY A 107 -0.86 -17.00 13.26
N LEU A 108 -1.38 -16.66 14.45
CA LEU A 108 -2.28 -15.54 14.63
C LEU A 108 -1.53 -14.20 14.48
N GLN A 109 -0.31 -14.10 15.01
CA GLN A 109 0.55 -12.93 14.79
C GLN A 109 0.80 -12.73 13.29
N LEU A 110 1.19 -13.79 12.57
CA LEU A 110 1.43 -13.76 11.12
C LEU A 110 0.18 -13.32 10.36
N LEU A 111 -0.98 -13.93 10.67
CA LEU A 111 -2.25 -13.60 10.03
C LEU A 111 -2.61 -12.13 10.24
N LEU A 112 -2.53 -11.65 11.48
CA LEU A 112 -2.89 -10.28 11.82
C LEU A 112 -1.95 -9.28 11.15
N SER A 113 -0.64 -9.58 11.12
CA SER A 113 0.33 -8.73 10.41
C SER A 113 0.12 -8.73 8.91
N LEU A 114 -0.19 -9.89 8.29
CA LEU A 114 -0.51 -10.01 6.86
C LEU A 114 -1.77 -9.20 6.50
N CYS A 115 -2.86 -9.38 7.24
CA CYS A 115 -4.09 -8.66 6.97
C CYS A 115 -3.93 -7.14 7.13
N LEU A 116 -3.25 -6.68 8.18
CA LEU A 116 -2.99 -5.25 8.37
C LEU A 116 -2.11 -4.67 7.26
N TYR A 117 -1.03 -5.36 6.92
CA TYR A 117 -0.10 -4.93 5.89
C TYR A 117 -0.76 -4.86 4.51
N ASP A 118 -1.50 -5.90 4.13
CA ASP A 118 -2.25 -5.95 2.87
C ASP A 118 -3.34 -4.88 2.81
N THR A 119 -4.05 -4.64 3.91
CA THR A 119 -5.07 -3.57 3.98
C THR A 119 -4.47 -2.20 3.66
N PHE A 120 -3.38 -1.83 4.36
CA PHE A 120 -2.76 -0.53 4.13
C PHE A 120 -2.03 -0.44 2.79
N LEU A 121 -1.45 -1.55 2.31
CA LEU A 121 -0.86 -1.62 0.99
C LEU A 121 -1.90 -1.36 -0.10
N THR A 122 -3.04 -2.06 -0.06
CA THR A 122 -4.16 -1.88 -1.01
C THR A 122 -4.70 -0.45 -0.96
N MET A 123 -4.90 0.13 0.23
CA MET A 123 -5.31 1.54 0.36
C MET A 123 -4.33 2.51 -0.30
N ILE A 124 -3.02 2.33 -0.07
CA ILE A 124 -1.99 3.18 -0.66
C ILE A 124 -1.95 3.00 -2.17
N ASP A 125 -1.99 1.76 -2.66
CA ASP A 125 -1.90 1.45 -4.08
C ASP A 125 -3.09 2.00 -4.88
N LEU A 126 -4.31 1.87 -4.37
CA LEU A 126 -5.50 2.43 -5.01
C LEU A 126 -5.42 3.94 -5.16
N ASN A 127 -5.06 4.64 -4.07
CA ASN A 127 -4.95 6.10 -4.07
C ASN A 127 -3.76 6.60 -4.89
N TYR A 128 -2.64 5.89 -4.85
CA TYR A 128 -1.44 6.19 -5.63
C TYR A 128 -1.68 6.03 -7.13
N ASN A 129 -2.25 4.90 -7.56
CA ASN A 129 -2.55 4.65 -8.98
C ASN A 129 -3.59 5.64 -9.51
N SER A 130 -4.60 5.98 -8.71
CA SER A 130 -5.59 6.97 -9.12
C SER A 130 -5.00 8.39 -9.22
N LEU A 131 -4.13 8.75 -8.27
CA LEU A 131 -3.40 10.03 -8.30
C LEU A 131 -2.50 10.14 -9.54
N LEU A 132 -1.87 9.04 -9.97
CA LEU A 132 -1.10 9.01 -11.21
C LEU A 132 -1.95 9.40 -12.42
N ILE A 133 -3.15 8.81 -12.50
CA ILE A 133 -4.10 9.04 -13.59
C ILE A 133 -4.48 10.51 -13.60
N ASP A 134 -4.91 11.06 -12.47
CA ASP A 134 -5.31 12.46 -12.33
C ASP A 134 -4.21 13.43 -12.79
N ILE A 135 -2.97 13.17 -12.37
CA ILE A 135 -1.79 13.95 -12.77
C ILE A 135 -1.51 13.85 -14.28
N SER A 136 -1.63 12.64 -14.84
CA SER A 136 -1.36 12.38 -16.26
C SER A 136 -2.39 13.01 -17.19
N VAL A 137 -3.67 12.98 -16.79
CA VAL A 137 -4.79 13.59 -17.52
C VAL A 137 -4.64 15.10 -17.52
N HIS A 138 -4.39 15.71 -16.35
CA HIS A 138 -4.16 17.16 -16.25
C HIS A 138 -3.02 17.63 -17.17
N LYS A 139 -1.89 16.90 -17.18
CA LYS A 139 -0.76 17.22 -18.06
C LYS A 139 -1.15 17.13 -19.54
N ARG A 140 -1.89 16.11 -19.94
CA ARG A 140 -2.34 15.93 -21.33
C ARG A 140 -3.26 17.07 -21.78
N GLU A 141 -4.22 17.46 -20.95
CA GLU A 141 -5.14 18.56 -21.25
C GLU A 141 -4.39 19.87 -21.48
N THR A 142 -3.43 20.21 -20.60
CA THR A 142 -2.62 21.43 -20.75
C THR A 142 -1.77 21.46 -22.03
N LEU A 143 -1.25 20.31 -22.46
CA LEU A 143 -0.48 20.21 -23.70
C LEU A 143 -1.39 20.32 -24.92
N SER A 144 -2.57 19.70 -24.88
CA SER A 144 -3.54 19.75 -25.97
C SER A 144 -4.08 21.16 -26.20
N SER A 145 -4.35 21.93 -25.14
CA SER A 145 -4.81 23.32 -25.27
C SER A 145 -3.71 24.23 -25.80
N ALA A 146 -2.46 24.08 -25.34
CA ALA A 146 -1.32 24.82 -25.88
C ALA A 146 -1.09 24.51 -27.37
N SER A 147 -1.20 23.24 -27.78
CA SER A 147 -1.11 22.84 -29.19
C SER A 147 -2.26 23.41 -30.04
N ALA A 148 -3.48 23.45 -29.50
CA ALA A 148 -4.64 24.00 -30.21
C ALA A 148 -4.48 25.51 -30.46
N ILE A 149 -3.96 26.26 -29.49
CA ILE A 149 -3.63 27.68 -29.66
C ILE A 149 -2.52 27.86 -30.70
N GLY A 150 -1.47 27.04 -30.64
CA GLY A 150 -0.37 27.10 -31.61
C GLY A 150 -0.80 26.82 -33.05
N ASN A 151 -1.79 25.95 -33.26
CA ASN A 151 -2.35 25.68 -34.59
C ASN A 151 -3.33 26.76 -35.08
N ALA A 152 -3.81 27.64 -34.20
CA ALA A 152 -4.77 28.70 -34.52
C ALA A 152 -4.11 30.05 -34.85
N LEU A 153 -2.78 30.17 -34.64
CA LEU A 153 -1.94 31.32 -34.97
C LEU A 153 -1.16 31.04 -36.26
#